data_AF-A0AA38M5U6-F1
#
_entry.id   AF-A0AA38M5U6-F1
#
_cell.length_a   1.000
_cell.length_b   1.000
_cell.length_c   1.000
_cell.angle_alpha   90.00
_cell.angle_beta   90.00
_cell.angle_gamma   90.00
#
_symmetry.space_group_name_H-M   'P 1'
#
loop_
_entity.id
_entity.type
_entity.pdbx_description
1 polymer ?
#
loop_
_entity_poly.entity_id
_entity_poly.type
_entity_poly.pdbx_seq_one_letter_code
_entity_poly.pdbx_strand_id
1 'polypeptide(L)'
;MIVPLLWGIHMDPGVWKMPEEFRPGRFLNDAGHFFQPESFLPYQAGERMCVGKDLANIMVVFFVATVVQNFKIEGLESGSVDLSYEWSFLTLPKPQELVFVKL
;
A
#
# COMPACT_ATOMS: atom_id res chain seq x y z
N MET A 1 -15.58 22.64 9.49
CA MET A 1 -14.37 21.92 9.01
C MET A 1 -14.82 20.52 8.60
N ILE A 2 -14.52 20.09 7.38
CA ILE A 2 -14.83 18.73 6.90
C ILE A 2 -13.50 17.98 6.82
N VAL A 3 -13.43 16.79 7.40
CA VAL A 3 -12.24 15.94 7.38
C VAL A 3 -12.60 14.62 6.69
N PRO A 4 -12.09 14.34 5.48
CA PRO A 4 -12.35 13.07 4.81
C PRO A 4 -11.63 11.93 5.53
N LEU A 5 -12.38 10.94 6.01
CA LEU A 5 -11.85 9.77 6.70
C LEU A 5 -11.46 8.66 5.69
N LEU A 6 -10.38 8.87 4.94
CA LEU A 6 -9.92 7.91 3.93
C LEU A 6 -9.62 6.52 4.52
N TRP A 7 -9.02 6.48 5.72
CA TRP A 7 -8.76 5.23 6.43
C TRP A 7 -10.03 4.40 6.63
N GLY A 8 -11.16 5.06 6.95
CA GLY A 8 -12.44 4.38 7.13
C GLY A 8 -12.94 3.73 5.85
N ILE A 9 -12.73 4.36 4.69
CA ILE A 9 -13.08 3.77 3.38
C ILE A 9 -12.17 2.58 3.06
N HIS A 10 -10.87 2.67 3.35
CA HIS A 10 -9.90 1.61 3.08
C HIS A 10 -9.96 0.44 4.06
N MET A 11 -10.57 0.65 5.23
CA MET A 11 -10.74 -0.38 6.28
C MET A 11 -12.19 -0.82 6.49
N ASP A 12 -13.13 -0.38 5.65
CA ASP A 12 -14.53 -0.77 5.75
C ASP A 12 -14.72 -2.26 5.39
N PRO A 13 -15.16 -3.13 6.34
CA PRO A 13 -15.41 -4.54 6.06
C PRO A 13 -16.61 -4.79 5.12
N GLY A 14 -17.49 -3.80 4.92
CA GLY A 14 -18.57 -3.84 3.94
C GLY A 14 -18.09 -3.63 2.50
N VAL A 15 -16.89 -3.06 2.32
CA VAL A 15 -16.26 -2.80 1.01
C VAL A 15 -15.11 -3.77 0.76
N TRP A 16 -14.28 -4.02 1.77
CA TRP A 16 -13.06 -4.81 1.66
C TRP A 16 -13.15 -6.06 2.52
N LYS A 17 -12.98 -7.24 1.91
CA LYS A 17 -12.90 -8.49 2.67
C LYS A 17 -11.59 -8.55 3.47
N MET A 18 -11.72 -8.73 4.79
CA MET A 18 -10.60 -8.83 5.77
C MET A 18 -9.64 -7.63 5.65
N PRO A 19 -10.12 -6.39 5.82
CA PRO A 19 -9.42 -5.16 5.40
C PRO A 19 -8.00 -5.03 5.96
N GLU A 20 -7.77 -5.53 7.17
CA GLU A 20 -6.49 -5.49 7.89
C GLU A 20 -5.42 -6.43 7.30
N GLU A 21 -5.81 -7.42 6.50
CA GLU A 21 -4.84 -8.32 5.85
C GLU A 21 -4.25 -7.70 4.59
N PHE A 22 -2.94 -7.86 4.37
CA PHE A 22 -2.29 -7.55 3.11
C PHE A 22 -2.68 -8.59 2.04
N ARG A 23 -3.62 -8.22 1.15
CA ARG A 23 -4.17 -9.14 0.15
C ARG A 23 -4.18 -8.53 -1.26
N PRO A 24 -3.11 -8.73 -2.06
CA PRO A 24 -3.00 -8.20 -3.42
C PRO A 24 -4.13 -8.65 -4.37
N GLY A 25 -4.70 -9.84 -4.13
CA GLY A 25 -5.80 -10.38 -4.95
C GLY A 25 -7.08 -9.53 -4.96
N ARG A 26 -7.22 -8.53 -4.09
CA ARG A 26 -8.33 -7.54 -4.15
C ARG A 26 -8.32 -6.70 -5.43
N PHE A 27 -7.16 -6.61 -6.07
CA PHE A 27 -6.95 -5.81 -7.30
C PHE A 27 -6.89 -6.70 -8.55
N LEU A 28 -7.35 -7.94 -8.44
CA LEU A 28 -7.42 -8.89 -9.55
C LEU A 28 -8.88 -9.32 -9.74
N ASN A 29 -9.34 -9.35 -10.99
CA ASN A 29 -10.63 -9.93 -11.33
C ASN A 29 -10.55 -11.46 -11.47
N ASP A 30 -11.67 -12.13 -11.75
CA ASP A 30 -11.74 -13.60 -11.87
C ASP A 30 -10.84 -14.16 -12.99
N ALA A 31 -10.50 -13.33 -13.98
CA ALA A 31 -9.56 -13.68 -15.05
C ALA A 31 -8.08 -13.43 -14.68
N GLY A 32 -7.81 -12.92 -13.47
CA GLY A 32 -6.47 -12.56 -13.00
C GLY A 32 -5.94 -11.24 -13.56
N HIS A 33 -6.77 -10.44 -14.23
CA HIS A 33 -6.37 -9.12 -14.71
C HIS A 33 -6.48 -8.06 -13.63
N PHE A 34 -5.60 -7.06 -13.69
CA PHE A 34 -5.66 -5.91 -12.82
C PHE A 34 -7.00 -5.18 -12.96
N PHE A 35 -7.61 -4.89 -11.83
CA PHE A 35 -8.80 -4.06 -11.70
C PHE A 35 -8.64 -3.20 -10.45
N GLN A 36 -9.00 -1.91 -10.57
CA GLN A 36 -8.94 -0.97 -9.45
C GLN A 36 -10.37 -0.66 -8.97
N PRO A 37 -10.77 -1.08 -7.76
CA PRO A 37 -12.05 -0.70 -7.18
C PRO A 37 -12.19 0.81 -7.02
N GLU A 38 -13.39 1.37 -7.24
CA GLU A 38 -13.66 2.81 -7.05
C GLU A 38 -13.45 3.26 -5.59
N SER A 39 -13.59 2.34 -4.64
CA SER A 39 -13.29 2.56 -3.23
C SER A 39 -11.79 2.72 -2.93
N PHE A 40 -10.91 2.45 -3.89
CA PHE A 40 -9.48 2.66 -3.76
C PHE A 40 -9.11 4.13 -3.99
N LEU A 41 -9.15 4.91 -2.91
CA LEU A 41 -8.90 6.36 -2.89
C LEU A 41 -7.62 6.80 -2.14
N PRO A 42 -6.40 6.31 -2.47
CA PRO A 42 -5.17 6.70 -1.76
C PRO A 42 -4.74 8.15 -2.00
N TYR A 43 -5.31 8.82 -3.02
CA TYR A 43 -4.96 10.19 -3.43
C TYR A 43 -6.08 11.20 -3.23
N GLN A 44 -7.07 10.91 -2.38
CA GLN A 44 -8.36 11.62 -2.31
C GLN A 44 -9.16 11.55 -3.63
N ALA A 45 -10.21 12.38 -3.76
CA ALA A 45 -11.08 12.47 -4.92
C ALA A 45 -11.53 13.92 -5.17
N GLY A 46 -12.04 14.19 -6.38
CA GLY A 46 -12.55 15.50 -6.79
C GLY A 46 -11.45 16.54 -7.06
N GLU A 47 -11.83 17.82 -7.04
CA GLU A 47 -10.98 18.99 -7.36
C GLU A 47 -9.74 19.14 -6.45
N ARG A 48 -9.72 18.46 -5.31
CA ARG A 48 -8.60 18.48 -4.34
C ARG A 48 -7.81 17.18 -4.32
N MET A 49 -8.03 16.30 -5.30
CA MET A 49 -7.20 15.11 -5.49
C MET A 49 -5.71 15.50 -5.55
N CYS A 50 -4.85 14.64 -5.01
CA CYS A 50 -3.41 14.88 -4.99
C CYS A 50 -2.87 15.15 -6.40
N VAL A 51 -2.34 16.36 -6.61
CA VAL A 51 -1.71 16.78 -7.88
C VAL A 51 -0.53 15.88 -8.27
N GLY A 52 0.10 15.22 -7.28
CA GLY A 52 1.22 14.31 -7.47
C GLY A 52 0.83 12.86 -7.76
N LYS A 53 -0.46 12.52 -7.94
CA LYS A 53 -0.93 11.15 -8.14
C LYS A 53 -0.16 10.40 -9.23
N ASP A 54 -0.04 10.98 -10.42
CA ASP A 54 0.54 10.28 -11.57
C ASP A 54 2.06 10.08 -11.38
N LEU A 55 2.74 11.09 -10.82
CA LEU A 55 4.14 10.99 -10.44
C LEU A 55 4.36 9.92 -9.37
N ALA A 56 3.51 9.88 -8.34
CA ALA A 56 3.59 8.89 -7.27
C ALA A 56 3.43 7.46 -7.79
N ASN A 57 2.47 7.21 -8.68
CA ASN A 57 2.27 5.90 -9.30
C ASN A 57 3.51 5.45 -10.09
N ILE A 58 4.08 6.34 -10.91
CA ILE A 58 5.30 6.04 -11.67
C ILE A 58 6.47 5.74 -10.74
N MET A 59 6.67 6.57 -9.70
CA MET A 59 7.77 6.39 -8.76
C MET A 59 7.63 5.06 -7.99
N VAL A 60 6.45 4.77 -7.43
CA VAL A 60 6.22 3.53 -6.68
C VAL A 60 6.50 2.31 -7.54
N VAL A 61 5.97 2.27 -8.77
CA VAL A 61 6.22 1.15 -9.68
C VAL A 61 7.71 1.04 -10.01
N PHE A 62 8.38 2.15 -10.34
CA PHE A 62 9.78 2.14 -10.71
C PHE A 62 10.69 1.69 -9.55
N PHE A 63 10.47 2.22 -8.33
CA PHE A 63 11.26 1.85 -7.15
C PHE A 63 11.04 0.40 -6.78
N VAL A 64 9.78 -0.04 -6.69
CA VAL A 64 9.46 -1.43 -6.32
C VAL A 64 10.04 -2.38 -7.37
N ALA A 65 9.82 -2.13 -8.66
CA ALA A 65 10.33 -2.99 -9.74
C ALA A 65 11.87 -3.06 -9.71
N THR A 66 12.55 -1.92 -9.56
CA THR A 66 14.02 -1.88 -9.49
C THR A 66 14.55 -2.68 -8.31
N VAL A 67 13.93 -2.54 -7.14
CA VAL A 67 14.34 -3.26 -5.92
C VAL A 67 14.15 -4.77 -6.10
N VAL A 68 12.96 -5.22 -6.48
CA VAL A 68 12.65 -6.67 -6.58
C VAL A 68 13.37 -7.36 -7.74
N GLN A 69 13.79 -6.62 -8.77
CA GLN A 69 14.57 -7.16 -9.88
C GLN A 69 16.05 -7.37 -9.53
N ASN A 70 16.58 -6.65 -8.55
CA ASN A 70 18.02 -6.65 -8.23
C ASN A 70 18.35 -7.26 -6.88
N PHE A 71 17.36 -7.35 -5.97
CA PHE A 71 17.57 -7.78 -4.60
C PHE A 71 16.50 -8.76 -4.13
N LYS A 72 16.92 -9.77 -3.38
CA LYS A 72 16.08 -10.54 -2.47
C LYS A 72 16.03 -9.82 -1.12
N ILE A 73 14.84 -9.51 -0.64
CA ILE A 73 14.64 -8.83 0.64
C ILE A 73 14.38 -9.88 1.72
N GLU A 74 15.12 -9.83 2.81
CA GLU A 74 15.00 -10.72 3.97
C GLU A 74 14.91 -9.90 5.27
N GLY A 75 14.23 -10.44 6.28
CA GLY A 75 14.24 -9.87 7.64
C GLY A 75 15.57 -10.17 8.33
N LEU A 76 16.02 -9.29 9.23
CA LEU A 76 17.28 -9.46 9.97
C LEU A 76 17.27 -10.72 10.87
N GLU A 77 16.15 -10.99 11.53
CA GLU A 77 15.93 -12.22 12.31
C GLU A 77 15.03 -13.17 11.53
N SER A 78 15.16 -14.48 11.78
CA SER A 78 14.27 -15.52 11.24
C SER A 78 12.88 -15.41 11.90
N GLY A 79 12.16 -14.35 11.57
CA GLY A 79 10.91 -13.95 12.20
C GLY A 79 10.04 -13.12 11.25
N SER A 80 8.74 -13.06 11.56
CA SER A 80 7.76 -12.29 10.81
C SER A 80 8.03 -10.79 10.91
N VAL A 81 8.08 -10.12 9.76
CA VAL A 81 8.13 -8.65 9.64
C VAL A 81 6.97 -8.02 10.41
N ASP A 82 7.24 -7.02 11.26
CA ASP A 82 6.19 -6.28 11.98
C ASP A 82 5.46 -5.34 11.01
N LEU A 83 4.18 -5.64 10.75
CA LEU A 83 3.31 -4.83 9.89
C LEU A 83 2.52 -3.77 10.66
N SER A 84 2.74 -3.64 11.97
CA SER A 84 2.11 -2.59 12.77
C SER A 84 2.67 -1.21 12.42
N TYR A 85 1.83 -0.21 12.62
CA TYR A 85 2.11 1.17 12.25
C TYR A 85 1.78 2.10 13.42
N GLU A 86 2.40 3.27 13.41
CA GLU A 86 2.10 4.32 14.36
C GLU A 86 0.97 5.19 13.82
N TRP A 87 -0.07 5.34 14.64
CA TRP A 87 -1.19 6.22 14.34
C TRP A 87 -0.80 7.67 14.60
N SER A 88 -0.64 8.44 13.53
CA SER A 88 -0.45 9.89 13.58
C SER A 88 -1.22 10.56 12.41
N PHE A 89 -0.95 11.83 12.13
CA PHE A 89 -1.44 12.48 10.91
C PHE A 89 -0.99 11.72 9.63
N LEU A 90 0.18 11.09 9.68
CA LEU A 90 0.65 10.12 8.69
C LEU A 90 0.75 8.74 9.35
N THR A 91 0.20 7.71 8.70
CA THR A 91 0.42 6.32 9.13
C THR A 91 1.81 5.88 8.68
N LEU A 92 2.72 5.73 9.63
CA LEU A 92 4.11 5.32 9.36
C LEU A 92 4.35 3.91 9.88
N PRO A 93 5.03 3.05 9.11
CA PRO A 93 5.48 1.76 9.64
C PRO A 93 6.48 1.99 10.77
N LYS A 94 6.53 1.06 11.73
CA LYS A 94 7.59 1.10 12.74
C LYS A 94 8.97 0.91 12.09
N PRO A 95 10.03 1.52 12.64
CA PRO A 95 11.40 1.27 12.20
C PRO A 95 11.72 -0.23 12.24
N GLN A 96 12.25 -0.76 11.13
CA GLN A 96 12.56 -2.16 10.97
C GLN A 96 13.82 -2.31 10.11
N GLU A 97 14.67 -3.27 10.48
CA GLU A 97 15.92 -3.57 9.76
C GLU A 97 15.68 -4.69 8.75
N LEU A 98 16.04 -4.44 7.50
CA LEU A 98 15.88 -5.37 6.37
C LEU A 98 17.23 -5.59 5.69
N VAL A 99 17.44 -6.82 5.21
CA VAL A 99 18.64 -7.21 4.47
C VAL A 99 18.31 -7.31 2.99
N PHE A 100 19.07 -6.61 2.17
CA PHE A 100 18.96 -6.63 0.71
C PHE A 100 20.10 -7.48 0.14
N VAL A 101 19.79 -8.73 -0.19
CA VAL A 101 20.75 -9.66 -0.80
C VAL A 101 20.70 -9.46 -2.31
N LYS A 102 21.82 -9.06 -2.93
CA LYS A 102 21.89 -8.91 -4.38
C LYS A 102 21.64 -10.27 -5.05
N LEU A 103 20.76 -10.29 -6.05
CA LEU A 103 20.47 -11.45 -6.88
C LEU A 103 21.67 -11.83 -7.77
#